data_AF-A0A8H2ZZ21-F1
#
_entry.id   AF-A0A8H2ZZ21-F1
#
_cell.length_a   1.000
_cell.length_b   1.000
_cell.length_c   1.000
_cell.angle_alpha   90.00
_cell.angle_beta   90.00
_cell.angle_gamma   90.00
#
_symmetry.space_group_name_H-M   'P 1'
#
loop_
_entity.id
_entity.type
_entity.pdbx_description
1 polymer ?
#
loop_
_entity_poly.entity_id
_entity_poly.type
_entity_poly.pdbx_seq_one_letter_code
_entity_poly.pdbx_strand_id
1 'polypeptide(L)'
;MASAAVDTPMATEDERATKQFEFYFSDANLPYDKFMWKLHTQTEEHWIPIATVASFKRMREFEPKGAEWLLSALRSSSLLEIDETGTKVRRAQELVQPKDQFERSVYA
;
A
#
# COMPACT_ATOMS: atom_id res chain seq x y z
N MET A 1 5.80 -28.24 9.46
CA MET A 1 5.04 -27.10 10.00
C MET A 1 5.37 -25.88 9.15
N ALA A 2 4.32 -25.15 8.73
CA ALA A 2 4.28 -23.98 7.84
C ALA A 2 4.52 -24.21 6.33
N SER A 3 3.42 -24.30 5.58
CA SER A 3 3.36 -24.23 4.12
C SER A 3 3.90 -22.90 3.63
N ALA A 4 5.02 -22.92 2.91
CA ALA A 4 5.40 -21.86 1.99
C ALA A 4 4.77 -22.19 0.62
N ALA A 5 3.54 -21.74 0.40
CA ALA A 5 2.97 -21.68 -0.95
C ALA A 5 3.64 -20.48 -1.64
N VAL A 6 4.70 -20.78 -2.39
CA VAL A 6 5.30 -19.87 -3.35
C VAL A 6 4.33 -19.76 -4.54
N ASP A 7 3.49 -18.73 -4.53
CA ASP A 7 2.70 -18.34 -5.69
C ASP A 7 3.32 -17.09 -6.31
N THR A 8 4.08 -17.30 -7.37
CA THR A 8 4.45 -16.30 -8.39
C THR A 8 4.89 -17.10 -9.63
N PRO A 9 4.63 -16.69 -10.89
CA PRO A 9 4.10 -15.42 -11.38
C PRO A 9 2.96 -15.57 -12.41
N MET A 10 1.89 -14.77 -12.29
CA MET A 10 1.11 -14.35 -13.46
C MET A 10 0.59 -12.95 -13.19
N ALA A 11 0.57 -12.09 -14.22
CA ALA A 11 0.16 -10.71 -14.07
C ALA A 11 -1.36 -10.61 -13.85
N THR A 12 -1.78 -10.76 -12.59
CA THR A 12 -3.18 -10.83 -12.18
C THR A 12 -3.62 -9.58 -11.40
N GLU A 13 -4.91 -9.45 -11.17
CA GLU A 13 -5.54 -8.29 -10.53
C GLU A 13 -4.91 -7.96 -9.15
N ASP A 14 -4.35 -8.96 -8.49
CA ASP A 14 -3.60 -8.90 -7.22
C ASP A 14 -2.33 -8.05 -7.33
N GLU A 15 -1.54 -8.20 -8.38
CA GLU A 15 -0.41 -7.30 -8.63
C GLU A 15 -0.87 -5.86 -8.85
N ARG A 16 -2.02 -5.65 -9.50
CA ARG A 16 -2.58 -4.31 -9.73
C ARG A 16 -3.02 -3.67 -8.43
N ALA A 17 -3.74 -4.40 -7.59
CA ALA A 17 -4.16 -3.95 -6.27
C ALA A 17 -2.94 -3.62 -5.38
N THR A 18 -1.94 -4.50 -5.39
CA THR A 18 -0.69 -4.31 -4.64
C THR A 18 0.05 -3.07 -5.10
N LYS A 19 0.23 -2.88 -6.41
CA LYS A 19 0.86 -1.67 -6.98
C LYS A 19 0.11 -0.40 -6.62
N GLN A 20 -1.22 -0.42 -6.56
CA GLN A 20 -1.97 0.76 -6.13
C GLN A 20 -1.74 1.08 -4.66
N PHE A 21 -1.71 0.06 -3.78
CA PHE A 21 -1.33 0.24 -2.39
C PHE A 21 0.09 0.80 -2.29
N GLU A 22 1.07 0.16 -2.92
CA GLU A 22 2.46 0.61 -2.94
C GLU A 22 2.59 2.05 -3.44
N PHE A 23 1.80 2.46 -4.42
CA PHE A 23 1.76 3.84 -4.88
C PHE A 23 1.29 4.81 -3.80
N TYR A 24 0.23 4.50 -3.04
CA TYR A 24 -0.24 5.38 -1.96
C TYR A 24 0.81 5.56 -0.86
N PHE A 25 1.57 4.51 -0.56
CA PHE A 25 2.65 4.50 0.43
C PHE A 25 4.02 4.92 -0.13
N SER A 26 4.11 5.16 -1.44
CA SER A 26 5.36 5.55 -2.10
C SER A 26 5.84 6.92 -1.63
N ASP A 27 7.15 7.14 -1.74
CA ASP A 27 7.79 8.43 -1.43
C ASP A 27 7.25 9.60 -2.28
N ALA A 28 6.64 9.29 -3.42
CA ALA A 28 6.07 10.27 -4.34
C ALA A 28 4.62 10.65 -4.00
N ASN A 29 3.90 9.85 -3.20
CA ASN A 29 2.51 10.14 -2.84
C ASN A 29 2.34 10.41 -1.35
N LEU A 30 2.91 9.58 -0.46
CA LEU A 30 2.70 9.65 0.98
C LEU A 30 2.96 11.05 1.59
N PRO A 31 4.08 11.77 1.30
CA PRO A 31 4.32 13.10 1.86
C PRO A 31 3.49 14.21 1.21
N TYR A 32 2.95 13.99 0.02
CA TYR A 32 2.19 15.00 -0.75
C TYR A 32 0.67 14.85 -0.58
N ASP A 33 0.20 13.64 -0.31
CA ASP A 33 -1.20 13.33 -0.08
C ASP A 33 -1.56 13.62 1.39
N LYS A 34 -2.26 14.73 1.60
CA LYS A 34 -2.67 15.19 2.93
C LYS A 34 -3.47 14.14 3.70
N PHE A 35 -4.25 13.30 3.02
CA PHE A 35 -5.10 12.32 3.68
C PHE A 35 -4.29 11.10 4.11
N MET A 36 -3.43 10.57 3.22
CA MET A 36 -2.46 9.53 3.57
C MET A 36 -1.51 10.00 4.67
N TRP A 37 -0.96 11.21 4.57
CA TRP A 37 -0.09 11.79 5.59
C TRP A 37 -0.77 11.90 6.95
N LYS A 38 -2.03 12.34 6.98
CA LYS A 38 -2.81 12.42 8.21
C LYS A 38 -3.03 11.05 8.84
N LEU A 39 -3.32 10.02 8.05
CA LEU A 39 -3.47 8.64 8.55
C LEU A 39 -2.14 8.07 9.05
N HIS A 40 -1.07 8.29 8.31
CA HIS A 40 0.28 7.89 8.70
C HIS A 40 0.73 8.54 10.01
N THR A 41 0.42 9.83 10.21
CA THR A 41 0.75 10.57 11.44
C THR A 41 -0.30 10.41 12.55
N GLN A 42 -1.39 9.67 12.31
CA GLN A 42 -2.46 9.47 13.30
C GLN A 42 -2.03 8.54 14.43
N THR A 43 -1.16 7.57 14.14
CA THR A 43 -0.62 6.62 15.12
C THR A 43 0.89 6.77 15.20
N GLU A 44 1.45 6.58 16.39
CA GLU A 44 2.91 6.64 16.61
C GLU A 44 3.67 5.58 15.80
N GLU A 45 3.03 4.44 15.55
CA GLU A 45 3.57 3.33 14.75
C GLU A 45 3.20 3.38 13.26
N HIS A 46 2.52 4.44 12.83
CA HIS A 46 2.18 4.70 11.42
C HIS A 46 1.29 3.63 10.76
N TRP A 47 0.46 2.96 11.56
CA TRP A 47 -0.51 1.98 11.09
C TRP A 47 -1.73 2.67 10.46
N ILE A 48 -2.06 2.24 9.25
CA ILE A 48 -3.21 2.72 8.49
C ILE A 48 -4.21 1.56 8.29
N PRO A 49 -5.51 1.74 8.56
CA PRO A 49 -6.49 0.69 8.32
C PRO A 49 -6.60 0.36 6.82
N ILE A 50 -6.49 -0.93 6.49
CA ILE A 50 -6.58 -1.42 5.09
C ILE A 50 -7.94 -1.08 4.51
N ALA A 51 -9.02 -1.18 5.30
CA ALA A 51 -10.37 -0.79 4.89
C ALA A 51 -10.46 0.67 4.42
N THR A 52 -9.69 1.57 5.04
CA THR A 52 -9.65 2.98 4.64
C THR A 52 -9.01 3.16 3.27
N VAL A 53 -7.88 2.49 3.03
CA VAL A 53 -7.20 2.53 1.71
C VAL A 53 -8.01 1.79 0.64
N ALA A 54 -8.64 0.67 1.00
CA ALA A 54 -9.51 -0.10 0.12
C ALA A 54 -10.75 0.68 -0.33
N SER A 55 -11.19 1.67 0.45
CA SER A 55 -12.30 2.55 0.09
C SER A 55 -11.94 3.62 -0.96
N PHE A 56 -10.67 3.71 -1.36
CA PHE A 56 -10.21 4.73 -2.31
C PHE A 56 -10.72 4.45 -3.72
N LYS A 57 -10.83 5.53 -4.50
CA LYS A 57 -11.38 5.47 -5.86
C LYS A 57 -10.67 4.43 -6.75
N ARG A 58 -9.33 4.29 -6.65
CA ARG A 58 -8.57 3.30 -7.43
C ARG A 58 -8.61 1.88 -6.84
N MET A 59 -9.11 1.72 -5.61
CA MET A 59 -9.23 0.41 -4.95
C MET A 59 -10.64 -0.18 -5.08
N ARG A 60 -11.64 0.64 -5.39
CA ARG A 60 -13.03 0.19 -5.58
C ARG A 60 -13.20 -0.92 -6.61
N GLU A 61 -12.33 -1.00 -7.62
CA GLU A 61 -12.37 -2.11 -8.60
C GLU A 61 -12.07 -3.48 -7.96
N PHE A 62 -11.36 -3.49 -6.83
CA PHE A 62 -10.98 -4.69 -6.07
C PHE A 62 -11.87 -4.95 -4.86
N GLU A 63 -12.74 -4.02 -4.48
CA GLU A 63 -13.75 -4.18 -3.43
C GLU A 63 -14.56 -5.50 -3.55
N PRO A 64 -15.05 -5.93 -4.74
CA PRO A 64 -15.81 -7.19 -4.86
C PRO A 64 -14.98 -8.45 -4.60
N LYS A 65 -13.64 -8.39 -4.60
CA LYS A 65 -12.77 -9.53 -4.27
C LYS A 65 -12.76 -9.83 -2.76
N GLY A 66 -13.15 -8.86 -1.95
CA GLY A 66 -13.20 -8.99 -0.50
C GLY A 66 -11.84 -8.77 0.19
N ALA A 67 -11.91 -8.63 1.52
CA ALA A 67 -10.76 -8.29 2.34
C ALA A 67 -9.70 -9.40 2.38
N GLU A 68 -10.10 -10.68 2.44
CA GLU A 68 -9.15 -11.80 2.52
C GLU A 68 -8.26 -11.91 1.28
N TRP A 69 -8.83 -11.70 0.09
CA TRP A 69 -8.07 -11.68 -1.15
C TRP A 69 -7.08 -10.50 -1.17
N LEU A 70 -7.52 -9.31 -0.75
CA LEU A 70 -6.64 -8.15 -0.68
C LEU A 70 -5.49 -8.37 0.31
N LEU A 71 -5.75 -8.99 1.46
CA LEU A 71 -4.71 -9.32 2.42
C LEU A 71 -3.68 -10.29 1.85
N SER A 72 -4.14 -11.32 1.14
CA SER A 72 -3.24 -12.27 0.47
C SER A 72 -2.38 -11.56 -0.57
N ALA A 73 -2.95 -10.65 -1.36
CA ALA A 73 -2.22 -9.88 -2.37
C ALA A 73 -1.17 -8.97 -1.71
N LEU A 74 -1.55 -8.25 -0.66
CA LEU A 74 -0.66 -7.33 0.05
C LEU A 74 0.47 -8.05 0.79
N ARG A 75 0.27 -9.30 1.25
CA ARG A 75 1.33 -10.12 1.86
C ARG A 75 2.47 -10.45 0.90
N SER A 76 2.22 -10.38 -0.40
CA SER A 76 3.26 -10.55 -1.43
C SER A 76 4.09 -9.29 -1.67
N SER A 77 3.66 -8.12 -1.14
CA SER A 77 4.44 -6.88 -1.22
C SER A 77 5.65 -6.92 -0.29
N SER A 78 6.78 -6.41 -0.77
CA SER A 78 7.99 -6.19 0.04
C SER A 78 8.10 -4.77 0.60
N LEU A 79 7.21 -3.86 0.19
CA LEU A 79 7.20 -2.46 0.62
C LEU A 79 6.26 -2.22 1.81
N LEU A 80 5.27 -3.07 1.98
CA LEU A 80 4.19 -2.94 2.95
C LEU A 80 4.28 -4.03 4.00
N GLU A 81 3.96 -3.67 5.23
CA GLU A 81 3.83 -4.61 6.33
C GLU A 81 2.39 -4.60 6.83
N ILE A 82 1.85 -5.79 7.10
CA ILE A 82 0.49 -5.98 7.59
C ILE A 82 0.58 -6.38 9.06
N ASP A 83 -0.30 -5.79 9.87
CA ASP A 83 -0.45 -6.13 11.29
C ASP A 83 -0.87 -7.60 11.47
N GLU A 84 -0.58 -8.19 12.64
CA GLU A 84 -0.93 -9.59 12.95
C GLU A 84 -2.43 -9.88 12.78
N THR A 85 -3.29 -8.87 13.02
CA THR A 85 -4.74 -8.98 12.83
C THR A 85 -5.18 -8.94 11.37
N GLY A 86 -4.31 -8.55 10.43
CA GLY A 86 -4.69 -8.38 9.03
C GLY A 86 -5.62 -7.19 8.79
N THR A 87 -5.69 -6.21 9.69
CA THR A 87 -6.63 -5.07 9.54
C THR A 87 -5.93 -3.76 9.20
N LYS A 88 -4.63 -3.66 9.51
CA LYS A 88 -3.82 -2.47 9.33
C LYS A 88 -2.61 -2.79 8.47
N VAL A 89 -2.20 -1.78 7.71
CA VAL A 89 -1.00 -1.80 6.88
C VAL A 89 -0.14 -0.61 7.26
N ARG A 90 1.17 -0.79 7.25
CA ARG A 90 2.15 0.28 7.34
C ARG A 90 3.20 0.10 6.27
N ARG A 91 4.03 1.12 6.12
CA ARG A 91 5.20 1.02 5.27
C ARG A 91 6.30 0.26 6.02
N ALA A 92 6.79 -0.82 5.41
CA ALA A 92 7.87 -1.64 5.99
C ALA A 92 9.25 -0.97 5.80
N GLN A 93 9.43 -0.27 4.67
CA GLN A 93 10.67 0.42 4.35
C GLN A 93 10.61 1.88 4.79
N GLU A 94 11.73 2.42 5.27
CA GLU A 94 11.82 3.81 5.64
C GLU A 94 11.58 4.73 4.42
N LEU A 95 10.99 5.91 4.66
CA LEU A 95 10.81 6.92 3.63
C LEU A 95 12.19 7.37 3.15
N VAL A 96 12.58 6.94 1.96
CA VAL A 96 13.75 7.50 1.29
C VAL A 96 13.28 8.83 0.76
N GLN A 97 13.35 9.87 1.59
CA GLN A 97 13.08 11.22 1.15
C GLN A 97 13.95 11.48 -0.08
N PRO A 98 13.37 11.61 -1.27
CA PRO A 98 14.17 11.86 -2.45
C PRO A 98 14.73 13.27 -2.25
N LYS A 99 16.06 13.34 -2.13
CA LYS A 99 16.78 14.58 -1.82
C LYS A 99 16.64 15.68 -2.88
N ASP A 100 15.94 15.43 -4.00
CA ASP A 100 15.82 16.38 -5.12
C ASP A 100 14.51 16.19 -5.93
N GLN A 101 13.35 16.64 -5.42
CA GLN A 101 12.06 16.50 -6.15
C GLN A 101 11.47 17.79 -6.71
N PHE A 102 12.05 18.96 -6.39
CA PHE A 102 11.56 20.23 -6.93
C PHE A 102 11.87 20.43 -8.42
N GLU A 103 12.57 19.50 -9.08
CA GLU A 103 12.98 19.62 -10.49
C GLU A 103 12.08 18.93 -11.52
N ARG A 104 11.01 18.22 -11.14
CA ARG A 104 10.07 17.69 -12.16
C ARG A 104 9.01 18.73 -12.50
N SER A 105 9.48 19.81 -13.11
CA SER A 105 8.64 20.68 -13.92
C SER A 105 8.11 19.90 -15.13
N VAL A 106 6.91 20.29 -15.56
CA VAL A 106 6.30 20.02 -16.89
C VAL A 106 5.74 18.61 -17.11
N TYR A 107 4.41 18.53 -17.25
CA TYR A 107 3.83 18.13 -18.54
C TYR A 107 2.68 19.07 -18.90
N ALA A 108 2.81 19.62 -20.10
CA ALA A 108 1.89 20.52 -20.79
C ALA A 108 0.63 19.78 -21.29
#